data_AF-A0A178UTT2-F1
#
_entry.id   AF-A0A178UTT2-F1
#
_cell.length_a   1.000
_cell.length_b   1.000
_cell.length_c   1.000
_cell.angle_alpha   90.00
_cell.angle_beta   90.00
_cell.angle_gamma   90.00
#
_symmetry.space_group_name_H-M   'P 1'
#
loop_
_entity.id
_entity.type
_entity.pdbx_description
1 polymer ?
#
loop_
_entity_poly.entity_id
_entity_poly.type
_entity_poly.pdbx_seq_one_letter_code
_entity_poly.pdbx_strand_id
1 'polypeptide(L)'
;MASSSLSPATQLGSSRSALMAMSSGLFVKPTKMNHQMVRKEKIGLRIACQASSIPADRVPDMEKRKTLNLLLLGALSLPTGYMLVPYATFFVPPGTGGGGGGTPAKDALGNDVVAAEWLKTHGPGDRTLTQGLKGDPTYLVVENDKTLATYGINAVCTHLGCVVPWNKAENKFLCPCHGSQYNAQGRVVRGPAPLSLALAHADIDEAGKVLFVPWVETDFRTGDAPWWS
;
A
#
# COMPACT_ATOMS: atom_id res chain seq x y z
N MET A 1 -55.20 -2.70 9.60
CA MET A 1 -55.57 -2.59 11.02
C MET A 1 -54.29 -2.84 11.80
N ALA A 2 -53.60 -1.81 12.28
CA ALA A 2 -53.62 -1.34 13.69
C ALA A 2 -53.15 -2.48 14.65
N SER A 3 -52.14 -2.43 15.51
CA SER A 3 -51.49 -1.38 16.35
C SER A 3 -50.21 -2.01 16.97
N SER A 4 -49.05 -1.34 17.13
CA SER A 4 -48.56 -0.49 18.25
C SER A 4 -48.13 -1.20 19.56
N SER A 5 -46.83 -1.09 19.92
CA SER A 5 -46.28 -0.76 21.28
C SER A 5 -44.73 -0.77 21.24
N LEU A 6 -43.98 0.34 21.28
CA LEU A 6 -43.70 1.33 22.35
C LEU A 6 -42.36 1.07 23.08
N SER A 7 -41.35 1.90 22.78
CA SER A 7 -40.18 2.19 23.63
C SER A 7 -40.27 3.66 24.10
N PRO A 8 -39.75 4.02 25.28
CA PRO A 8 -39.95 5.34 25.85
C PRO A 8 -38.92 6.38 25.39
N ALA A 9 -39.39 7.62 25.45
CA ALA A 9 -38.76 8.86 25.04
C ALA A 9 -37.80 9.45 26.07
N THR A 10 -36.82 10.23 25.60
CA THR A 10 -36.39 11.46 26.29
C THR A 10 -35.96 12.56 25.30
N GLN A 11 -36.85 13.55 25.16
CA GLN A 11 -36.65 15.01 25.00
C GLN A 11 -35.86 15.57 23.79
N LEU A 12 -36.53 16.29 22.87
CA LEU A 12 -36.81 17.76 22.87
C LEU A 12 -35.50 18.58 22.78
N GLY A 13 -35.29 19.52 21.86
CA GLY A 13 -36.12 20.16 20.86
C GLY A 13 -35.31 21.25 20.13
N SER A 14 -35.86 21.69 19.01
CA SER A 14 -35.51 22.83 18.16
C SER A 14 -35.00 24.10 18.88
N SER A 15 -34.02 24.80 18.30
CA SER A 15 -34.16 26.19 17.82
C SER A 15 -32.81 26.96 17.79
N ARG A 16 -32.55 27.59 16.63
CA ARG A 16 -31.93 28.92 16.37
C ARG A 16 -30.74 29.42 17.22
N SER A 17 -29.69 29.78 16.49
CA SER A 17 -28.94 31.06 16.52
C SER A 17 -28.22 31.54 17.79
N ALA A 18 -26.93 31.83 17.57
CA ALA A 18 -26.14 32.99 18.04
C ALA A 18 -25.96 33.27 19.56
N LEU A 19 -24.71 33.18 20.01
CA LEU A 19 -24.11 33.87 21.17
C LEU A 19 -22.71 34.32 20.71
N MET A 20 -22.43 35.56 20.27
CA MET A 20 -22.34 36.86 20.98
C MET A 20 -21.48 36.81 22.25
N ALA A 21 -20.23 37.27 22.10
CA ALA A 21 -19.35 37.71 23.17
C ALA A 21 -19.69 39.17 23.55
N MET A 22 -19.57 39.47 24.83
CA MET A 22 -20.00 40.71 25.46
C MET A 22 -19.05 41.88 25.19
N SER A 23 -19.61 43.06 24.88
CA SER A 23 -18.97 44.34 25.21
C SER A 23 -20.01 45.37 25.62
N SER A 24 -19.64 46.14 26.64
CA SER A 24 -20.48 47.00 27.45
C SER A 24 -21.09 48.18 26.69
N GLY A 25 -22.40 48.38 26.85
CA GLY A 25 -23.10 49.57 26.38
C GLY A 25 -23.03 50.71 27.41
N LEU A 26 -22.50 51.87 27.01
CA LEU A 26 -22.87 53.16 27.59
C LEU A 26 -23.94 53.80 26.70
N PHE A 27 -25.13 53.99 27.27
CA PHE A 27 -26.22 54.76 26.68
C PHE A 27 -25.97 56.27 26.86
N VAL A 28 -25.94 57.03 25.77
CA VAL A 28 -26.04 58.50 25.79
C VAL A 28 -27.27 58.90 24.96
N LYS A 29 -28.11 59.76 25.55
CA LYS A 29 -29.36 60.29 24.97
C LYS A 29 -29.10 61.12 23.70
N PRO A 30 -30.06 61.20 22.76
CA PRO A 30 -29.92 62.01 21.55
C PRO A 30 -30.20 63.48 21.87
N THR A 31 -29.18 64.33 21.75
CA THR A 31 -29.36 65.78 21.63
C THR A 31 -29.67 66.13 20.19
N LYS A 32 -30.81 66.80 19.96
CA LYS A 32 -31.15 67.44 18.68
C LYS A 32 -30.00 68.37 18.28
N MET A 33 -29.32 68.07 17.17
CA MET A 33 -28.42 69.03 16.52
C MET A 33 -29.02 69.50 15.19
N ASN A 34 -29.03 70.82 15.11
CA ASN A 34 -29.52 71.68 14.05
C ASN A 34 -29.02 71.25 12.67
N HIS A 35 -29.91 71.29 11.68
CA HIS A 35 -29.55 71.27 10.27
C HIS A 35 -28.73 72.54 9.94
N GLN A 36 -27.41 72.43 9.97
CA GLN A 36 -26.54 73.38 9.31
C GLN A 36 -25.95 72.70 8.09
N MET A 37 -26.39 73.14 6.91
CA MET A 37 -25.86 72.70 5.63
C MET A 37 -24.37 73.06 5.54
N VAL A 38 -23.50 72.16 5.97
CA VAL A 38 -22.08 72.22 5.62
C VAL A 38 -22.00 71.80 4.16
N ARG A 39 -21.68 72.76 3.29
CA ARG A 39 -21.37 72.51 1.88
C ARG A 39 -20.37 71.37 1.81
N LYS A 40 -20.75 70.31 1.09
CA LYS A 40 -19.91 69.17 0.76
C LYS A 40 -18.76 69.65 -0.12
N GLU A 41 -17.69 70.15 0.49
CA GLU A 41 -16.39 70.13 -0.18
C GLU A 41 -16.02 68.65 -0.34
N LYS A 42 -16.16 68.15 -1.57
CA LYS A 42 -15.50 66.92 -1.99
C LYS A 42 -14.00 67.18 -1.87
N ILE A 43 -13.44 66.96 -0.69
CA ILE A 43 -12.03 66.57 -0.58
C ILE A 43 -12.00 65.16 -1.16
N GLY A 44 -11.96 65.09 -2.49
CA GLY A 44 -11.59 63.88 -3.18
C GLY A 44 -10.17 63.59 -2.73
N LEU A 45 -10.01 62.66 -1.80
CA LEU A 45 -8.73 62.06 -1.49
C LEU A 45 -8.31 61.31 -2.76
N ARG A 46 -7.72 62.04 -3.71
CA ARG A 46 -7.02 61.46 -4.83
C ARG A 46 -5.84 60.74 -4.23
N ILE A 47 -5.96 59.42 -4.08
CA ILE A 47 -4.80 58.56 -3.87
C ILE A 47 -4.00 58.66 -5.17
N ALA A 48 -3.12 59.66 -5.23
CA ALA A 48 -2.18 59.81 -6.31
C ALA A 48 -1.17 58.67 -6.20
N CYS A 49 -1.16 57.79 -7.20
CA CYS A 49 -0.13 56.76 -7.33
C CYS A 49 1.21 57.48 -7.57
N GLN A 50 2.04 57.63 -6.54
CA GLN A 50 3.29 58.43 -6.57
C GLN A 50 4.48 57.73 -7.25
N ALA A 51 4.29 56.96 -8.32
CA ALA A 51 5.44 56.37 -9.01
C ALA A 51 5.16 56.17 -10.50
N SER A 52 5.14 57.25 -11.28
CA SER A 52 5.15 57.18 -12.75
C SER A 52 6.56 57.00 -13.34
N SER A 53 7.62 57.26 -12.57
CA SER A 53 9.01 57.10 -13.00
C SER A 53 9.93 56.76 -11.83
N ILE A 54 10.65 55.64 -11.95
CA ILE A 54 11.66 55.20 -10.98
C ILE A 54 13.03 55.68 -11.49
N PRO A 55 13.86 56.32 -10.66
CA PRO A 55 15.19 56.77 -11.10
C PRO A 55 16.10 55.57 -11.44
N ALA A 56 17.02 55.75 -12.37
CA ALA A 56 17.80 54.66 -12.99
C ALA A 56 18.73 53.91 -12.02
N ASP A 57 19.10 54.55 -10.91
CA ASP A 57 19.90 53.99 -9.81
C ASP A 57 19.10 53.00 -8.94
N ARG A 58 17.77 53.02 -9.02
CA ARG A 58 16.87 52.11 -8.28
C ARG A 58 16.38 50.95 -9.15
N VAL A 59 17.23 50.45 -10.06
CA VAL A 59 16.96 49.24 -10.85
C VAL A 59 17.81 48.08 -10.28
N PRO A 60 17.20 46.94 -9.90
CA PRO A 60 17.95 45.78 -9.43
C PRO A 60 18.93 45.27 -10.48
N ASP A 61 20.19 45.10 -10.08
CA ASP A 61 21.25 44.46 -10.87
C ASP A 61 20.98 42.96 -11.09
N MET A 62 21.85 42.31 -11.86
CA MET A 62 21.69 40.89 -12.17
C MET A 62 21.88 39.97 -10.97
N GLU A 63 22.67 40.37 -9.97
CA GLU A 63 22.89 39.56 -8.77
C GLU A 63 21.62 39.50 -7.92
N LYS A 64 20.99 40.66 -7.67
CA LYS A 64 19.71 40.78 -6.96
C LYS A 64 18.58 40.04 -7.68
N ARG A 65 18.57 40.03 -9.01
CA ARG A 65 17.60 39.25 -9.81
C ARG A 65 17.82 37.75 -9.67
N LYS A 66 19.08 37.28 -9.73
CA LYS A 66 19.41 35.86 -9.58
C LYS A 66 19.09 35.35 -8.17
N THR A 67 19.41 36.12 -7.13
CA THR A 67 19.07 35.76 -5.75
C THR A 67 17.57 35.71 -5.52
N LEU A 68 16.81 36.68 -6.04
CA LEU A 68 15.34 36.65 -5.95
C LEU A 68 14.72 35.49 -6.74
N ASN A 69 15.24 35.17 -7.93
CA ASN A 69 14.79 34.00 -8.70
C ASN A 69 15.06 32.69 -7.97
N LEU A 70 16.22 32.55 -7.33
CA LEU A 70 16.54 31.36 -6.53
C LEU A 70 15.59 31.22 -5.33
N LEU A 71 15.32 32.33 -4.63
CA LEU A 71 14.35 32.35 -3.53
C LEU A 71 12.95 31.98 -4.01
N LEU A 72 12.51 32.53 -5.15
CA LEU A 72 11.20 32.24 -5.74
C LEU A 72 11.06 30.77 -6.13
N LEU A 73 12.07 30.19 -6.77
CA LEU A 73 12.07 28.77 -7.13
C LEU A 73 12.00 27.87 -5.89
N GLY A 74 12.73 28.20 -4.83
CA GLY A 74 12.64 27.47 -3.56
C GLY A 74 11.28 27.61 -2.88
N ALA A 75 10.69 28.81 -2.89
CA ALA A 75 9.38 29.06 -2.29
C ALA A 75 8.25 28.34 -3.05
N LEU A 76 8.34 28.22 -4.38
CA LEU A 76 7.37 27.51 -5.20
C LEU A 76 7.57 25.99 -5.19
N SER A 77 8.80 25.50 -5.02
CA SER A 77 9.08 24.06 -4.99
C SER A 77 8.50 23.37 -3.76
N LEU A 78 8.39 24.07 -2.62
CA LEU A 78 7.83 23.51 -1.38
C LEU A 78 6.34 23.12 -1.50
N PRO A 79 5.39 24.02 -1.84
CA PRO A 79 3.98 23.64 -1.95
C PRO A 79 3.75 22.66 -3.10
N THR A 80 4.47 22.79 -4.21
CA THR A 80 4.36 21.86 -5.34
C THR A 80 4.86 20.46 -4.95
N GLY A 81 6.01 20.35 -4.28
CA GLY A 81 6.51 19.08 -3.74
C GLY A 81 5.56 18.49 -2.69
N TYR A 82 5.03 19.32 -1.79
CA TYR A 82 4.09 18.87 -0.76
C TYR A 82 2.80 18.28 -1.33
N MET A 83 2.29 18.81 -2.44
CA MET A 83 1.12 18.24 -3.13
C MET A 83 1.50 17.04 -4.02
N LEU A 84 2.67 17.08 -4.66
CA LEU A 84 3.08 16.06 -5.61
C LEU A 84 3.52 14.75 -4.94
N VAL A 85 4.20 14.82 -3.79
CA VAL A 85 4.66 13.63 -3.04
C VAL A 85 3.49 12.70 -2.68
N PRO A 86 2.43 13.13 -1.97
CA PRO A 86 1.31 12.25 -1.64
C PRO A 86 0.56 11.77 -2.89
N TYR A 87 0.49 12.59 -3.95
CA TYR A 87 -0.11 12.17 -5.22
C TYR A 87 0.72 11.08 -5.91
N ALA A 88 2.04 11.17 -5.88
CA ALA A 88 2.93 10.16 -6.44
C ALA A 88 2.92 8.87 -5.60
N THR A 89 2.96 8.97 -4.27
CA THR A 89 2.93 7.81 -3.38
C THR A 89 1.58 7.11 -3.35
N PHE A 90 0.49 7.78 -3.73
CA PHE A 90 -0.82 7.15 -3.93
C PHE A 90 -0.79 6.01 -4.96
N PHE A 91 0.09 6.09 -5.97
CA PHE A 91 0.24 5.04 -6.98
C PHE A 91 1.18 3.90 -6.55
N VAL A 92 1.89 4.06 -5.42
CA VAL A 92 2.71 2.99 -4.84
C VAL A 92 1.76 2.10 -4.01
N PRO A 93 1.57 0.83 -4.38
CA PRO A 93 0.69 -0.06 -3.63
C PRO A 93 1.12 -0.14 -2.16
N PRO A 94 0.19 -0.10 -1.20
CA PRO A 94 0.54 -0.32 0.19
C PRO A 94 1.11 -1.72 0.34
N GLY A 95 2.25 -1.85 1.03
CA GLY A 95 2.83 -3.16 1.33
C GLY A 95 1.84 -3.99 2.16
N THR A 96 1.69 -5.27 1.79
CA THR A 96 0.99 -6.23 2.65
C THR A 96 1.83 -6.45 3.89
N GLY A 97 1.31 -6.13 5.08
CA GLY A 97 2.07 -6.20 6.34
C GLY A 97 2.74 -7.56 6.51
N GLY A 98 4.08 -7.58 6.39
CA GLY A 98 4.89 -8.76 6.67
C GLY A 98 5.05 -8.90 8.18
N GLY A 99 4.12 -9.62 8.81
CA GLY A 99 4.40 -10.15 10.15
C GLY A 99 5.61 -11.07 10.04
N GLY A 100 6.58 -10.96 10.94
CA GLY A 100 7.80 -11.79 10.91
C GLY A 100 7.56 -13.30 11.05
N GLY A 101 6.30 -13.75 11.17
CA GLY A 101 5.89 -15.15 11.11
C GLY A 101 5.51 -15.55 9.68
N GLY A 102 5.78 -16.80 9.31
CA GLY A 102 5.47 -17.34 7.99
C GLY A 102 4.05 -17.07 7.50
N THR A 103 3.85 -17.03 6.19
CA THR A 103 2.53 -16.85 5.59
C THR A 103 1.78 -18.19 5.60
N PRO A 104 0.52 -18.26 6.10
CA PRO A 104 -0.23 -19.50 6.09
C PRO A 104 -0.50 -19.97 4.66
N ALA A 105 -0.29 -21.26 4.42
CA ALA A 105 -0.63 -21.90 3.16
C ALA A 105 -2.16 -21.98 3.02
N LYS A 106 -2.67 -21.61 1.85
CA LYS A 106 -4.11 -21.68 1.55
C LYS A 106 -4.42 -22.64 0.42
N ASP A 107 -5.60 -23.23 0.46
CA ASP A 107 -6.12 -24.06 -0.64
C ASP A 107 -6.62 -23.17 -1.81
N ALA A 108 -7.11 -23.81 -2.88
CA ALA A 108 -7.65 -23.10 -4.04
C ALA A 108 -8.91 -22.27 -3.74
N LEU A 109 -9.59 -22.53 -2.61
CA LEU A 109 -10.78 -21.82 -2.15
C LEU A 109 -10.42 -20.67 -1.18
N GLY A 110 -9.16 -20.56 -0.78
CA GLY A 110 -8.66 -19.57 0.16
C GLY A 110 -8.78 -19.97 1.63
N ASN A 111 -9.11 -21.23 1.94
CA ASN A 111 -9.11 -21.76 3.30
C ASN A 111 -7.68 -22.11 3.73
N ASP A 112 -7.39 -22.01 5.03
CA ASP A 112 -6.09 -22.39 5.56
C ASP A 112 -5.89 -23.92 5.50
N VAL A 113 -4.69 -24.35 5.10
CA VAL A 113 -4.34 -25.76 5.00
C VAL A 113 -3.89 -26.31 6.35
N VAL A 114 -4.63 -27.29 6.88
CA VAL A 114 -4.31 -28.01 8.11
C VAL A 114 -3.58 -29.31 7.77
N ALA A 115 -2.39 -29.52 8.32
CA ALA A 115 -1.51 -30.65 7.97
C ALA A 115 -2.19 -32.01 8.22
N ALA A 116 -2.90 -32.16 9.34
CA ALA A 116 -3.57 -33.41 9.70
C ALA A 116 -4.73 -33.78 8.76
N GLU A 117 -5.41 -32.79 8.17
CA GLU A 117 -6.48 -33.02 7.20
C GLU A 117 -5.91 -33.26 5.80
N TRP A 118 -4.83 -32.54 5.47
CA TRP A 118 -4.12 -32.69 4.21
C TRP A 118 -3.55 -34.11 4.03
N LEU A 119 -2.91 -34.67 5.06
CA LEU A 119 -2.33 -36.01 5.04
C LEU A 119 -3.36 -37.14 4.98
N LYS A 120 -4.64 -36.86 5.24
CA LYS A 120 -5.72 -37.86 5.06
C LYS A 120 -6.14 -37.98 3.59
N THR A 121 -6.00 -36.91 2.83
CA THR A 121 -6.48 -36.81 1.43
C THR A 121 -5.34 -37.03 0.42
N HIS A 122 -4.10 -36.74 0.80
CA HIS A 122 -2.92 -36.87 -0.04
C HIS A 122 -2.02 -38.01 0.43
N GLY A 123 -1.64 -38.89 -0.50
CA GLY A 123 -0.78 -40.04 -0.24
C GLY A 123 0.72 -39.68 -0.26
N PRO A 124 1.59 -40.66 0.09
CA PRO A 124 3.03 -40.49 0.01
C PRO A 124 3.49 -40.20 -1.42
N GLY A 125 4.39 -39.23 -1.60
CA GLY A 125 4.90 -38.80 -2.90
C GLY A 125 3.96 -37.84 -3.66
N ASP A 126 2.82 -37.48 -3.09
CA ASP A 126 1.92 -36.50 -3.69
C ASP A 126 2.49 -35.09 -3.60
N ARG A 127 2.19 -34.30 -4.64
CA ARG A 127 2.63 -32.93 -4.80
C ARG A 127 1.46 -32.11 -5.29
N THR A 128 0.90 -31.33 -4.39
CA THR A 128 -0.31 -30.55 -4.65
C THR A 128 -0.02 -29.08 -4.43
N LEU A 129 -0.64 -28.25 -5.28
CA LEU A 129 -0.50 -26.80 -5.23
C LEU A 129 -1.30 -26.22 -4.07
N THR A 130 -0.67 -25.29 -3.36
CA THR A 130 -1.30 -24.39 -2.41
C THR A 130 -0.88 -22.96 -2.73
N GLN A 131 -1.61 -21.99 -2.21
CA GLN A 131 -1.18 -20.60 -2.22
C GLN A 131 -0.07 -20.43 -1.18
N GLY A 132 1.11 -20.03 -1.63
CA GLY A 132 2.30 -19.83 -0.82
C GLY A 132 2.65 -18.36 -0.59
N LEU A 133 3.95 -18.10 -0.44
CA LEU A 133 4.49 -16.76 -0.22
C LEU A 133 4.05 -15.79 -1.31
N LYS A 134 3.62 -14.58 -0.92
CA LYS A 134 3.18 -13.51 -1.83
C LYS A 134 2.04 -13.90 -2.79
N GLY A 135 1.35 -15.01 -2.53
CA GLY A 135 0.27 -15.53 -3.37
C GLY A 135 0.73 -16.43 -4.54
N ASP A 136 2.02 -16.72 -4.65
CA ASP A 136 2.53 -17.64 -5.67
C ASP A 136 2.04 -19.07 -5.39
N PRO A 137 1.79 -19.87 -6.44
CA PRO A 137 1.48 -21.29 -6.27
C PRO A 137 2.73 -22.05 -5.81
N THR A 138 2.65 -22.66 -4.63
CA THR A 138 3.74 -23.46 -4.04
C THR A 138 3.28 -24.90 -3.86
N TYR A 139 4.11 -25.85 -4.26
CA TYR A 139 3.88 -27.27 -4.01
C TYR A 139 4.17 -27.62 -2.56
N LEU A 140 3.18 -28.25 -1.92
CA LEU A 140 3.41 -29.06 -0.72
C LEU A 140 3.76 -30.49 -1.13
N VAL A 141 4.89 -30.98 -0.64
CA VAL A 141 5.40 -32.32 -0.91
C VAL A 141 5.09 -33.21 0.28
N VAL A 142 4.42 -34.33 0.03
CA VAL A 142 4.23 -35.39 1.03
C VAL A 142 5.34 -36.43 0.82
N GLU A 143 6.13 -36.66 1.86
CA GLU A 143 7.22 -37.66 1.84
C GLU A 143 6.67 -39.09 2.00
N ASN A 144 7.55 -40.07 1.77
CA ASN A 144 7.14 -41.49 1.76
C ASN A 144 6.68 -42.02 3.13
N ASP A 145 7.12 -41.38 4.21
CA ASP A 145 6.74 -41.67 5.59
C ASP A 145 5.37 -41.07 5.99
N LYS A 146 4.64 -40.49 5.03
CA LYS A 146 3.37 -39.77 5.23
C LYS A 146 3.53 -38.51 6.09
N THR A 147 4.71 -37.90 6.05
CA THR A 147 4.93 -36.57 6.64
C THR A 147 5.03 -35.51 5.54
N LEU A 148 4.88 -34.24 5.91
CA LEU A 148 5.15 -33.14 4.99
C LEU A 148 6.65 -32.90 4.93
N ALA A 149 7.18 -32.66 3.73
CA ALA A 149 8.56 -32.20 3.58
C ALA A 149 8.74 -30.84 4.26
N THR A 150 9.95 -30.57 4.77
CA THR A 150 10.32 -29.29 5.39
C THR A 150 10.44 -28.13 4.39
N TYR A 151 10.28 -28.41 3.09
CA TYR A 151 10.38 -27.44 2.03
C TYR A 151 9.15 -27.50 1.09
N GLY A 152 8.71 -26.33 0.67
CA GLY A 152 7.80 -26.13 -0.45
C GLY A 152 8.55 -25.72 -1.71
N ILE A 153 8.05 -26.14 -2.87
CA ILE A 153 8.65 -25.82 -4.17
C ILE A 153 7.76 -24.81 -4.88
N ASN A 154 8.27 -23.62 -5.20
CA ASN A 154 7.51 -22.65 -6.00
C ASN A 154 7.24 -23.22 -7.40
N ALA A 155 5.98 -23.23 -7.83
CA ALA A 155 5.56 -23.78 -9.11
C ALA A 155 5.77 -22.82 -10.30
N VAL A 156 6.16 -21.57 -10.05
CA VAL A 156 6.40 -20.56 -11.08
C VAL A 156 7.67 -20.89 -11.86
N CYS A 157 7.52 -21.10 -13.17
CA CYS A 157 8.63 -21.39 -14.06
C CYS A 157 9.58 -20.19 -14.16
N THR A 158 10.86 -20.43 -13.89
CA THR A 158 11.95 -19.45 -13.97
C THR A 158 12.26 -18.95 -15.39
N HIS A 159 11.61 -19.49 -16.42
CA HIS A 159 11.73 -18.98 -17.79
C HIS A 159 10.87 -17.73 -18.01
N LEU A 160 9.54 -17.86 -17.90
CA LEU A 160 8.56 -16.80 -18.19
C LEU A 160 7.35 -16.79 -17.23
N GLY A 161 7.35 -17.61 -16.18
CA GLY A 161 6.32 -17.57 -15.13
C GLY A 161 5.13 -18.52 -15.29
N CYS A 162 5.12 -19.45 -16.25
CA CYS A 162 4.08 -20.49 -16.30
C CYS A 162 4.08 -21.37 -15.04
N VAL A 163 2.92 -21.85 -14.59
CA VAL A 163 2.85 -22.84 -13.51
C VAL A 163 3.28 -24.21 -14.04
N VAL A 164 4.26 -24.83 -13.39
CA VAL A 164 4.87 -26.08 -13.84
C VAL A 164 4.20 -27.28 -13.15
N PRO A 165 3.39 -28.11 -13.85
CA PRO A 165 2.77 -29.29 -13.27
C PRO A 165 3.78 -30.39 -12.94
N TRP A 166 3.48 -31.17 -11.91
CA TRP A 166 4.18 -32.40 -11.58
C TRP A 166 3.75 -33.56 -12.48
N ASN A 167 4.70 -34.20 -13.16
CA ASN A 167 4.45 -35.45 -13.87
C ASN A 167 4.90 -36.64 -13.01
N LYS A 168 3.91 -37.37 -12.46
CA LYS A 168 4.11 -38.58 -11.65
C LYS A 168 4.76 -39.74 -12.43
N ALA A 169 4.57 -39.82 -13.75
CA ALA A 169 5.10 -40.92 -14.55
C ALA A 169 6.63 -40.85 -14.70
N GLU A 170 7.18 -39.64 -14.78
CA GLU A 170 8.63 -39.41 -14.97
C GLU A 170 9.33 -38.89 -13.72
N ASN A 171 8.60 -38.65 -12.63
CA ASN A 171 9.08 -38.03 -11.39
C ASN A 171 9.82 -36.69 -11.64
N LYS A 172 9.24 -35.86 -12.52
CA LYS A 172 9.77 -34.55 -12.92
C LYS A 172 8.67 -33.52 -13.03
N PHE A 173 9.02 -32.26 -12.83
CA PHE A 173 8.15 -31.15 -13.21
C PHE A 173 8.39 -30.81 -14.67
N LEU A 174 7.33 -30.80 -15.48
CA LEU A 174 7.40 -30.57 -16.91
C LEU A 174 6.57 -29.33 -17.27
N CYS A 175 7.25 -28.26 -17.70
CA CYS A 175 6.59 -27.02 -18.06
C CYS A 175 5.90 -27.17 -19.42
N PRO A 176 4.57 -27.02 -19.52
CA PRO A 176 3.83 -27.22 -20.77
C PRO A 176 4.10 -26.11 -21.79
N CYS A 177 4.64 -24.97 -21.37
CA CYS A 177 4.85 -23.82 -22.25
C CYS A 177 6.03 -24.03 -23.21
N HIS A 178 7.21 -24.40 -22.70
CA HIS A 178 8.44 -24.52 -23.49
C HIS A 178 9.27 -25.77 -23.16
N GLY A 179 8.71 -26.71 -22.39
CA GLY A 179 9.36 -27.98 -22.09
C GLY A 179 10.52 -27.92 -21.09
N SER A 180 10.60 -26.87 -20.26
CA SER A 180 11.52 -26.85 -19.12
C SER A 180 11.22 -28.02 -18.19
N GLN A 181 12.27 -28.76 -17.82
CA GLN A 181 12.19 -29.92 -16.94
C GLN A 181 12.95 -29.65 -15.67
N TYR A 182 12.31 -29.94 -14.54
CA TYR A 182 12.93 -29.89 -13.22
C TYR A 182 12.84 -31.26 -12.56
N ASN A 183 13.83 -31.61 -11.75
CA ASN A 183 13.84 -32.87 -11.01
C ASN A 183 12.80 -32.85 -9.87
N ALA A 184 12.72 -33.94 -9.12
CA ALA A 184 11.86 -34.07 -7.95
C ALA A 184 12.12 -33.00 -6.86
N GLN A 185 13.26 -32.33 -6.84
CA GLN A 185 13.56 -31.28 -5.86
C GLN A 185 13.35 -29.87 -6.45
N GLY A 186 12.95 -29.76 -7.72
CA GLY A 186 12.78 -28.48 -8.42
C GLY A 186 14.07 -27.91 -9.02
N ARG A 187 15.17 -28.67 -9.03
CA ARG A 187 16.40 -28.29 -9.75
C ARG A 187 16.21 -28.43 -11.26
N VAL A 188 16.67 -27.44 -12.01
CA VAL A 188 16.60 -27.49 -13.49
C VAL A 188 17.44 -28.65 -14.04
N VAL A 189 16.86 -29.41 -14.97
CA VAL A 189 17.50 -30.54 -15.65
C VAL A 189 17.67 -30.26 -17.14
N ARG A 190 16.64 -29.67 -17.77
CA ARG A 190 16.62 -29.42 -19.21
C ARG A 190 15.68 -28.25 -19.54
N GLY A 191 15.89 -27.64 -20.70
CA GLY A 191 14.99 -26.66 -21.31
C GLY A 191 15.50 -25.23 -21.13
N PRO A 192 14.69 -24.22 -21.52
CA PRO A 192 15.13 -22.82 -21.56
C PRO A 192 15.16 -22.14 -20.18
N ALA A 193 14.76 -22.83 -19.11
CA ALA A 193 14.80 -22.28 -17.76
C ALA A 193 16.25 -22.03 -17.31
N PRO A 194 16.62 -20.78 -16.94
CA PRO A 194 17.99 -20.46 -16.53
C PRO A 194 18.32 -20.92 -15.10
N LEU A 195 17.32 -21.00 -14.23
CA LEU A 195 17.47 -21.23 -12.79
C LEU A 195 16.51 -22.31 -12.28
N SER A 196 16.86 -22.91 -11.13
CA SER A 196 16.01 -23.87 -10.42
C SER A 196 14.79 -23.20 -9.77
N LEU A 197 13.71 -23.93 -9.53
CA LEU A 197 12.51 -23.42 -8.84
C LEU A 197 12.86 -22.95 -7.43
N ALA A 198 12.28 -21.83 -7.00
CA ALA A 198 12.52 -21.27 -5.67
C ALA A 198 11.95 -22.19 -4.57
N LEU A 199 12.54 -22.10 -3.39
CA LEU A 199 12.12 -22.88 -2.21
C LEU A 199 11.55 -21.96 -1.13
N ALA A 200 10.67 -22.52 -0.31
CA ALA A 200 10.22 -21.94 0.95
C ALA A 200 10.30 -23.03 2.03
N HIS A 201 10.56 -22.66 3.28
CA HIS A 201 10.37 -23.60 4.40
C HIS A 201 8.89 -23.85 4.60
N ALA A 202 8.52 -25.10 4.87
CA ALA A 202 7.18 -25.50 5.21
C ALA A 202 7.17 -25.95 6.68
N ASP A 203 6.72 -25.06 7.56
CA ASP A 203 6.61 -25.30 9.00
C ASP A 203 5.16 -25.58 9.38
N ILE A 204 4.96 -26.23 10.53
CA ILE A 204 3.63 -26.48 11.09
C ILE A 204 3.50 -25.65 12.37
N ASP A 205 2.50 -24.78 12.42
CA ASP A 205 2.19 -23.95 13.58
C ASP A 205 1.59 -24.76 14.74
N GLU A 206 1.50 -24.17 15.93
CA GLU A 206 0.88 -24.78 17.12
C GLU A 206 -0.58 -25.21 16.86
N ALA A 207 -1.28 -24.49 15.98
CA ALA A 207 -2.63 -24.80 15.54
C ALA A 207 -2.71 -25.93 14.48
N GLY A 208 -1.58 -26.51 14.05
CA GLY A 208 -1.52 -27.55 13.02
C GLY A 208 -1.65 -27.03 11.58
N LYS A 209 -1.59 -25.71 11.38
CA LYS A 209 -1.62 -25.06 10.06
C LYS A 209 -0.24 -25.07 9.43
N VAL A 210 -0.19 -25.23 8.11
CA VAL A 210 1.07 -25.14 7.36
C VAL A 210 1.42 -23.67 7.11
N LEU A 211 2.62 -23.27 7.49
CA LEU A 211 3.19 -21.94 7.30
C LEU A 211 4.36 -22.01 6.32
N PHE A 212 4.39 -21.08 5.37
CA PHE A 212 5.55 -20.88 4.51
C PHE A 212 6.43 -19.77 5.04
N VAL A 213 7.71 -20.06 5.24
CA VAL A 213 8.74 -19.08 5.62
C VAL A 213 9.74 -18.94 4.46
N PRO A 214 10.20 -17.72 4.13
CA PRO A 214 11.20 -17.53 3.09
C PRO A 214 12.46 -18.35 3.34
N TRP A 215 12.92 -19.10 2.33
CA TRP A 215 14.18 -19.82 2.38
C TRP A 215 15.34 -18.85 2.10
N VAL A 216 16.16 -18.58 3.12
CA VAL A 216 17.31 -17.64 3.04
C VAL A 216 18.66 -18.33 3.24
N GLU A 217 18.64 -19.60 3.64
CA GLU A 217 19.85 -20.41 3.76
C GLU A 217 20.29 -21.02 2.42
N THR A 218 21.43 -21.69 2.42
CA THR A 218 22.01 -22.32 1.23
C THR A 218 21.02 -23.28 0.55
N ASP A 219 20.96 -23.27 -0.78
CA ASP A 219 20.14 -24.21 -1.53
C ASP A 219 20.78 -25.60 -1.47
N PHE A 220 20.14 -26.53 -0.76
CA PHE A 220 20.65 -27.90 -0.57
C PHE A 220 20.79 -28.70 -1.88
N ARG A 221 20.18 -28.25 -2.98
CA ARG A 221 20.16 -28.95 -4.28
C ARG A 221 21.38 -28.62 -5.14
N THR A 222 21.93 -27.42 -4.98
CA THR A 222 23.07 -26.91 -5.74
C THR A 222 24.30 -26.67 -4.87
N GLY A 223 24.12 -26.39 -3.57
CA GLY A 223 25.18 -25.97 -2.65
C GLY A 223 25.51 -24.48 -2.73
N ASP A 224 24.77 -23.72 -3.55
CA ASP A 224 24.98 -22.29 -3.78
C ASP A 224 24.01 -21.44 -2.93
N ALA A 225 24.26 -20.13 -2.89
CA ALA A 225 23.33 -19.18 -2.30
C ALA A 225 21.99 -19.16 -3.07
N PRO A 226 20.85 -18.97 -2.37
CA PRO A 226 19.54 -18.89 -3.01
C PRO A 226 19.47 -17.65 -3.93
N TRP A 227 19.00 -17.82 -5.16
CA TRP A 227 18.94 -16.72 -6.14
C TRP A 227 17.70 -15.83 -5.98
N TRP A 228 16.72 -16.27 -5.19
CA TRP A 228 15.41 -15.62 -5.02
C TRP A 228 15.31 -14.72 -3.77
N SER A 229 16.37 -14.68 -2.95
CA SER A 229 16.45 -13.88 -1.72
C SER A 229 16.69 -12.41 -2.00
#